data_AF-A0A7F5RKR6-F1
#
_entry.id   AF-A0A7F5RKR6-F1
#
_cell.length_a   1.000
_cell.length_b   1.000
_cell.length_c   1.000
_cell.angle_alpha   90.00
_cell.angle_beta   90.00
_cell.angle_gamma   90.00
#
_symmetry.space_group_name_H-M   'P 1'
#
loop_
_entity.id
_entity.type
_entity.pdbx_description
1 polymer ?
#
loop_
_entity_poly.entity_id
_entity_poly.type
_entity_poly.pdbx_seq_one_letter_code
_entity_poly.pdbx_strand_id
1 'polypeptide(L)'
;MIHMMKPTMCFIGIPFNVCAFQMFDLQARFYVKYLDGDLKLPSEEEMREDTEKDMQLRWEKGYNKRQAHMMGPGQRSYYNDLATMANLIPIDPVIVKLRDESVKRLHTDLMTFREDRYKIVDKETFVKVY
;
A
#
# COMPACT_ATOMS: atom_id res chain seq x y z
N MET A 1 -0.03 -10.10 -4.64
CA MET A 1 0.97 -10.41 -3.59
C MET A 1 1.20 -11.91 -3.56
N ILE A 2 0.27 -12.73 -3.07
CA ILE A 2 0.38 -14.20 -3.10
C ILE A 2 -0.13 -14.74 -4.45
N HIS A 3 0.54 -15.75 -5.02
CA HIS A 3 0.12 -16.36 -6.27
C HIS A 3 -1.05 -17.32 -6.04
N MET A 4 -2.19 -17.08 -6.68
CA MET A 4 -3.45 -17.80 -6.42
C MET A 4 -3.33 -19.34 -6.57
N MET A 5 -2.71 -19.81 -7.65
CA MET A 5 -2.55 -21.27 -7.90
C MET A 5 -1.33 -21.91 -7.22
N LYS A 6 -0.44 -21.09 -6.64
CA LYS A 6 0.86 -21.52 -6.10
C LYS A 6 1.15 -20.68 -4.85
N PRO A 7 0.37 -20.82 -3.76
CA PRO A 7 0.39 -19.86 -2.67
C PRO A 7 1.69 -19.91 -1.81
N THR A 8 2.55 -20.90 -2.06
CA THR A 8 3.95 -20.91 -1.60
C THR A 8 4.86 -19.93 -2.36
N MET A 9 4.31 -19.16 -3.31
CA MET A 9 4.98 -18.07 -4.01
C MET A 9 4.30 -16.73 -3.68
N CYS A 10 5.13 -15.74 -3.34
CA CYS A 10 4.69 -14.37 -3.04
C CYS A 10 5.60 -13.35 -3.73
N PHE A 11 5.00 -12.23 -4.15
CA PHE A 11 5.66 -11.05 -4.69
C PHE A 11 5.45 -9.88 -3.73
N ILE A 12 6.56 -9.33 -3.25
CA ILE A 12 6.61 -8.15 -2.39
C ILE A 12 7.07 -6.97 -3.25
N GLY A 13 6.39 -5.82 -3.09
CA GLY A 13 6.79 -4.56 -3.69
C GLY A 13 6.35 -4.30 -5.12
N ILE A 14 5.37 -5.05 -5.62
CA ILE A 14 4.77 -4.81 -6.95
C ILE A 14 4.01 -3.47 -7.03
N PRO A 15 3.20 -3.06 -6.03
CA PRO A 15 2.50 -1.78 -6.12
C PRO A 15 3.43 -0.56 -6.06
N PHE A 16 3.07 0.51 -6.78
CA PHE A 16 3.83 1.75 -6.83
C PHE A 16 2.96 2.99 -6.58
N ASN A 17 3.58 4.16 -6.42
CA ASN A 17 2.96 5.37 -5.85
C ASN A 17 2.40 5.11 -4.43
N VAL A 18 3.30 4.64 -3.56
CA VAL A 18 3.02 4.11 -2.21
C VAL A 18 4.03 4.63 -1.19
N CYS A 19 3.87 4.25 0.08
CA CYS A 19 4.87 4.34 1.13
C CYS A 19 5.71 3.06 1.11
N ALA A 20 6.75 3.03 0.27
CA ALA A 20 7.42 1.79 -0.14
C ALA A 20 7.89 0.91 1.04
N PHE A 21 8.67 1.46 1.97
CA PHE A 21 9.22 0.68 3.09
C PHE A 21 8.13 0.10 4.00
N GLN A 22 7.14 0.91 4.36
CA GLN A 22 6.03 0.48 5.20
C GLN A 22 5.16 -0.56 4.49
N MET A 23 4.96 -0.40 3.18
CA MET A 23 4.24 -1.39 2.37
C MET A 23 5.01 -2.71 2.30
N PHE A 24 6.32 -2.69 2.08
CA PHE A 24 7.14 -3.91 2.00
C PHE A 24 7.10 -4.68 3.32
N ASP A 25 7.27 -3.96 4.45
CA ASP A 25 7.16 -4.54 5.78
C ASP A 25 5.77 -5.18 6.01
N LEU A 26 4.69 -4.47 5.67
CA LEU A 26 3.33 -4.97 5.83
C LEU A 26 3.06 -6.22 4.97
N GLN A 27 3.48 -6.20 3.71
CA GLN A 27 3.36 -7.35 2.79
C GLN A 27 4.17 -8.56 3.28
N ALA A 28 5.38 -8.32 3.80
CA ALA A 28 6.22 -9.38 4.37
C ALA A 28 5.55 -10.01 5.60
N ARG A 29 5.10 -9.19 6.56
CA ARG A 29 4.40 -9.67 7.77
C ARG A 29 3.12 -10.42 7.42
N PHE A 30 2.36 -9.95 6.44
CA PHE A 30 1.17 -10.64 5.95
C PHE A 30 1.52 -12.02 5.41
N TYR A 31 2.57 -12.12 4.60
CA TYR A 31 2.95 -13.41 4.03
C TYR A 31 3.49 -14.38 5.08
N VAL A 32 4.24 -13.90 6.06
CA VAL A 32 4.68 -14.71 7.21
C VAL A 32 3.47 -15.27 7.96
N LYS A 33 2.44 -14.45 8.24
CA LYS A 33 1.19 -14.93 8.86
C LYS A 33 0.52 -16.06 8.07
N TYR A 34 0.56 -15.99 6.74
CA TYR A 34 0.08 -17.08 5.90
C TYR A 34 0.94 -18.34 6.04
N LEU A 35 2.27 -18.21 5.98
CA LEU A 35 3.20 -19.34 6.09
C LEU A 35 3.12 -20.04 7.46
N ASP A 36 2.88 -19.29 8.53
CA ASP A 36 2.73 -19.80 9.89
C ASP A 36 1.37 -20.50 10.12
N GLY A 37 0.43 -20.40 9.16
CA GLY A 37 -0.93 -20.95 9.27
C GLY A 37 -1.90 -20.09 10.07
N ASP A 38 -1.46 -18.93 10.56
CA ASP A 38 -2.28 -17.94 11.29
C ASP A 38 -3.29 -17.23 10.38
N LEU A 39 -3.01 -17.18 9.07
CA LEU A 39 -3.89 -16.61 8.06
C LEU A 39 -4.32 -17.70 7.07
N LYS A 40 -5.63 -17.82 6.86
CA LYS A 40 -6.19 -18.62 5.76
C LYS A 40 -6.52 -17.72 4.59
N LEU A 41 -6.07 -18.12 3.40
CA LEU A 41 -6.47 -17.45 2.17
C LEU A 41 -7.89 -17.89 1.78
N PRO A 42 -8.64 -17.01 1.09
CA PRO A 42 -9.87 -17.42 0.42
C PRO A 42 -9.56 -18.43 -0.69
N SER A 43 -10.61 -19.04 -1.25
CA SER A 43 -10.49 -19.99 -2.35
C SER A 43 -9.87 -19.34 -3.61
N GLU A 44 -9.36 -20.16 -4.53
CA GLU A 44 -8.79 -19.66 -5.79
C GLU A 44 -9.81 -18.82 -6.58
N GLU A 45 -11.08 -19.25 -6.59
CA GLU A 45 -12.14 -18.55 -7.30
C GLU A 45 -12.46 -17.19 -6.67
N GLU A 46 -12.56 -17.12 -5.35
CA GLU A 46 -12.77 -15.85 -4.64
C GLU A 46 -11.61 -14.87 -4.88
N MET A 47 -10.35 -15.34 -4.87
CA MET A 47 -9.20 -14.49 -5.20
C MET A 47 -9.21 -14.00 -6.65
N ARG A 48 -9.67 -14.85 -7.58
CA ARG A 48 -9.80 -14.51 -9.00
C ARG A 48 -10.87 -13.46 -9.21
N GLU A 49 -12.05 -13.66 -8.63
CA GLU A 49 -13.14 -12.69 -8.68
C GLU A 49 -12.73 -11.33 -8.07
N ASP A 50 -12.05 -11.33 -6.92
CA ASP A 50 -11.56 -10.10 -6.29
C ASP A 50 -10.56 -9.36 -7.19
N THR A 51 -9.62 -10.09 -7.79
CA THR A 51 -8.65 -9.53 -8.74
C THR A 51 -9.33 -8.95 -9.98
N GLU A 52 -10.33 -9.65 -10.54
CA GLU A 52 -11.08 -9.18 -11.70
C GLU A 52 -11.89 -7.91 -11.37
N LYS A 53 -12.53 -7.85 -10.20
CA LYS A 53 -13.26 -6.68 -9.71
C LYS A 53 -12.32 -5.46 -9.52
N ASP A 54 -11.16 -5.63 -8.87
CA ASP A 54 -10.18 -4.53 -8.72
C ASP A 54 -9.70 -4.03 -10.08
N MET A 55 -9.39 -4.95 -11.00
CA MET A 55 -8.93 -4.57 -12.33
C MET A 55 -10.02 -3.86 -13.15
N GLN A 56 -11.29 -4.29 -13.07
CA GLN A 56 -12.44 -3.60 -13.67
C GLN A 56 -12.58 -2.18 -13.15
N LEU A 57 -12.56 -2.01 -11.83
CA LEU A 57 -12.63 -0.70 -11.20
C LEU A 57 -11.48 0.24 -11.64
N ARG A 58 -10.28 -0.31 -11.88
CA ARG A 58 -9.14 0.46 -12.42
C ARG A 58 -9.38 0.91 -13.86
N TRP A 59 -9.94 0.05 -14.71
CA TRP A 59 -10.25 0.42 -16.10
C TRP A 59 -11.36 1.45 -16.18
N GLU A 60 -12.39 1.35 -15.33
CA GLU A 60 -13.45 2.36 -15.21
C GLU A 60 -12.91 3.73 -14.80
N LYS A 61 -11.85 3.76 -13.99
CA LYS A 61 -11.12 4.99 -13.61
C LYS A 61 -10.19 5.52 -14.72
N GLY A 62 -10.11 4.84 -15.87
CA GLY A 62 -9.30 5.25 -17.01
C GLY A 62 -7.82 4.85 -16.92
N TYR A 63 -7.44 3.95 -15.99
CA TYR A 63 -6.06 3.48 -15.91
C TYR A 63 -5.72 2.51 -17.05
N ASN A 64 -4.51 2.66 -17.58
CA ASN A 64 -3.99 1.72 -18.59
C ASN A 64 -3.29 0.52 -17.94
N LYS A 65 -2.94 -0.49 -18.75
CA LYS A 65 -2.28 -1.73 -18.27
C LYS A 65 -0.96 -1.47 -17.52
N ARG A 66 -0.20 -0.42 -17.86
CA ARG A 66 1.05 -0.08 -17.14
C ARG A 66 0.78 0.45 -15.72
N GLN A 67 -0.45 0.91 -15.46
CA GLN A 67 -0.90 1.42 -14.18
C GLN A 67 -1.71 0.39 -13.37
N ALA A 68 -1.72 -0.88 -13.78
CA ALA A 68 -2.46 -1.95 -13.10
C ALA A 68 -2.08 -2.07 -11.60
N HIS A 69 -0.84 -1.75 -11.24
CA HIS A 69 -0.35 -1.81 -9.86
C HIS A 69 -0.14 -0.42 -9.22
N MET A 70 -0.61 0.64 -9.86
CA MET A 70 -0.54 1.99 -9.29
C MET A 70 -1.56 2.11 -8.15
N MET A 71 -1.13 2.44 -6.93
CA MET A 71 -2.06 2.61 -5.81
C MET A 71 -2.55 4.05 -5.68
N GLY A 72 -1.64 5.03 -5.69
CA GLY A 72 -1.99 6.44 -5.56
C GLY A 72 -2.94 6.67 -4.37
N PRO A 73 -4.12 7.29 -4.57
CA PRO A 73 -5.10 7.51 -3.49
C PRO A 73 -5.60 6.21 -2.82
N GLY A 74 -5.58 5.07 -3.53
CA GLY A 74 -6.04 3.78 -3.04
C GLY A 74 -5.09 3.10 -2.05
N GLN A 75 -3.87 3.61 -1.86
CA GLN A 75 -2.84 2.97 -1.04
C GLN A 75 -3.31 2.70 0.41
N ARG A 76 -4.11 3.61 0.99
CA ARG A 76 -4.57 3.49 2.38
C ARG A 76 -5.55 2.34 2.56
N SER A 77 -6.48 2.14 1.62
CA SER A 77 -7.39 0.99 1.65
C SER A 77 -6.58 -0.29 1.60
N TYR A 78 -5.68 -0.40 0.62
CA TYR A 78 -4.83 -1.56 0.45
C TYR A 78 -4.06 -1.95 1.74
N TYR A 79 -3.47 -0.98 2.44
CA TYR A 79 -2.78 -1.25 3.71
C TYR A 79 -3.75 -1.71 4.80
N ASN A 80 -4.91 -1.07 4.92
CA ASN A 80 -5.91 -1.42 5.92
C ASN A 80 -6.49 -2.82 5.67
N ASP A 81 -6.69 -3.19 4.41
CA ASP A 81 -7.23 -4.50 4.00
C ASP A 81 -6.24 -5.61 4.38
N LEU A 82 -4.95 -5.43 4.07
CA LEU A 82 -3.90 -6.36 4.50
C LEU A 82 -3.81 -6.46 6.03
N ALA A 83 -3.82 -5.32 6.71
CA ALA A 83 -3.69 -5.28 8.16
C ALA A 83 -4.88 -5.96 8.85
N THR A 84 -6.09 -5.69 8.39
CA THR A 84 -7.32 -6.28 8.93
C THR A 84 -7.35 -7.79 8.68
N MET A 85 -7.09 -8.22 7.45
CA MET A 85 -7.17 -9.63 7.07
C MET A 85 -6.17 -10.50 7.84
N ALA A 86 -4.95 -10.01 8.09
CA ALA A 86 -3.92 -10.76 8.82
C ALA A 86 -3.82 -10.38 10.31
N ASN A 87 -4.76 -9.60 10.85
CA ASN A 87 -4.75 -9.08 12.22
C ASN A 87 -3.39 -8.44 12.60
N LEU A 88 -2.87 -7.60 11.70
CA LEU A 88 -1.62 -6.87 11.87
C LEU A 88 -1.87 -5.42 12.30
N ILE A 89 -0.84 -4.81 12.87
CA ILE A 89 -0.85 -3.37 13.13
C ILE A 89 -0.81 -2.64 11.78
N PRO A 90 -1.79 -1.76 11.48
CA PRO A 90 -1.84 -1.00 10.24
C PRO A 90 -0.74 0.07 10.20
N ILE A 91 -0.51 0.62 9.01
CA ILE A 91 0.40 1.76 8.85
C ILE A 91 -0.28 3.01 9.42
N ASP A 92 0.41 3.68 10.34
CA ASP A 92 -0.11 4.90 10.98
C ASP A 92 -0.47 5.96 9.91
N PRO A 93 -1.67 6.57 9.97
CA PRO A 93 -2.14 7.50 8.93
C PRO A 93 -1.22 8.68 8.68
N VAL A 94 -0.49 9.16 9.69
CA VAL A 94 0.50 10.23 9.57
C VAL A 94 1.56 9.93 8.51
N ILE A 95 1.96 8.67 8.33
CA ILE A 95 2.97 8.26 7.35
C ILE A 95 2.46 8.51 5.93
N VAL A 96 1.21 8.14 5.66
CA VAL A 96 0.58 8.36 4.35
C VAL A 96 0.40 9.86 4.10
N LYS A 97 -0.10 10.61 5.09
CA LYS A 97 -0.27 12.06 4.98
C LYS A 97 1.06 12.77 4.71
N LEU A 98 2.13 12.39 5.41
CA LEU A 98 3.45 12.98 5.22
C LEU A 98 4.03 12.66 3.84
N ARG A 99 3.88 11.41 3.37
CA ARG A 99 4.29 11.01 2.03
C ARG A 99 3.56 11.81 0.97
N ASP A 100 2.25 11.99 1.11
CA ASP A 100 1.44 12.73 0.14
C ASP A 100 1.78 14.23 0.14
N GLU A 101 2.04 14.83 1.30
CA GLU A 101 2.54 16.21 1.39
C GLU A 101 3.93 16.36 0.76
N SER A 102 4.85 15.43 1.03
CA SER A 102 6.19 15.41 0.41
C SER A 102 6.11 15.31 -1.12
N VAL A 103 5.24 14.44 -1.64
CA VAL A 103 5.01 14.32 -3.08
C VAL A 103 4.36 15.58 -3.65
N LYS A 104 3.42 16.21 -2.94
CA LYS A 104 2.84 17.49 -3.34
C LYS A 104 3.91 18.59 -3.40
N ARG A 105 4.83 18.64 -2.43
CA ARG A 105 5.97 19.58 -2.44
C ARG A 105 6.90 19.33 -3.61
N LEU A 106 7.23 18.07 -3.91
CA LEU A 106 8.00 17.71 -5.11
C LEU A 106 7.37 18.26 -6.40
N HIS A 107 6.04 18.18 -6.54
CA HIS A 107 5.34 18.67 -7.74
C HIS A 107 5.21 20.20 -7.79
N THR A 108 5.06 20.84 -6.63
CA THR A 108 4.87 22.30 -6.56
C THR A 108 6.18 23.08 -6.56
N ASP A 109 7.28 22.48 -6.10
CA ASP A 109 8.56 23.14 -5.89
C ASP A 109 9.72 22.15 -6.00
N LEU A 110 10.02 21.78 -7.23
CA LEU A 110 11.04 20.77 -7.54
C LEU A 110 12.44 21.14 -7.04
N MET A 111 12.72 22.43 -6.85
CA MET A 111 14.05 22.93 -6.50
C MET A 111 14.33 22.82 -5.01
N THR A 112 13.34 23.16 -4.16
CA THR A 112 13.58 23.29 -2.72
C THR A 112 12.75 22.34 -1.86
N PHE A 113 11.93 21.44 -2.43
CA PHE A 113 11.12 20.50 -1.64
C PHE A 113 11.92 19.65 -0.62
N ARG A 114 13.23 19.44 -0.85
CA ARG A 114 14.12 18.70 0.06
C ARG A 114 14.57 19.50 1.28
N GLU A 115 14.37 20.82 1.28
CA GLU A 115 14.67 21.68 2.43
C GLU A 115 13.58 21.61 3.50
N ASP A 116 12.40 21.09 3.15
CA ASP A 116 11.30 20.90 4.08
C ASP A 116 11.66 19.85 5.14
N ARG A 117 11.59 20.24 6.42
CA ARG A 117 11.79 19.35 7.57
C ARG A 117 10.46 19.11 8.26
N TYR A 118 10.20 17.88 8.64
CA TYR A 118 8.96 17.49 9.31
C TYR A 118 9.23 16.72 10.60
N LYS A 119 8.36 16.90 11.58
CA LYS A 119 8.35 16.14 12.84
C LYS A 119 6.99 15.49 13.02
N ILE A 120 6.98 14.18 13.22
CA ILE A 120 5.77 13.43 13.59
C ILE A 120 5.46 13.75 15.07
N VAL A 121 4.20 14.12 15.34
CA VAL A 121 3.72 14.46 16.69
C VAL A 121 3.00 13.27 17.30
N ASP A 122 2.14 12.63 16.50
CA ASP A 122 1.35 11.46 16.88
C ASP A 122 1.02 10.61 15.63
N LYS A 123 0.17 9.59 15.78
CA LYS A 123 -0.22 8.66 14.70
C LYS A 123 -1.00 9.31 13.56
N GLU A 124 -1.54 10.50 13.77
CA GLU A 124 -2.38 11.23 12.82
C GLU A 124 -1.72 12.50 12.29
N THR A 125 -0.80 13.10 13.05
CA THR A 125 -0.38 14.48 12.87
C THR A 125 1.13 14.62 12.78
N PHE A 126 1.59 15.41 11.81
CA PHE A 126 2.96 15.90 11.71
C PHE A 126 2.94 17.43 11.62
N VAL A 127 4.06 18.05 11.97
CA VAL A 127 4.28 19.49 11.80
C VAL A 127 5.51 19.74 10.94
N LYS A 128 5.47 20.79 10.12
CA LYS A 128 6.67 21.30 9.44
C LYS A 128 7.50 22.09 10.45
N VAL A 129 8.80 21.83 10.47
CA VAL A 129 9.76 22.51 11.34
C VAL A 129 10.79 23.24 10.48
N TYR A 130 11.40 24.28 11.03
CA TYR A 130 12.45 25.08 10.41
C TYR A 130 13.78 24.70 11.08
#